data_AF-A0A5M9K3P1-F1
#
_entry.id   AF-A0A5M9K3P1-F1
#
_cell.length_a   1.000
_cell.length_b   1.000
_cell.length_c   1.000
_cell.angle_alpha   90.00
_cell.angle_beta   90.00
_cell.angle_gamma   90.00
#
_symmetry.space_group_name_H-M   'P 1'
#
loop_
_entity.id
_entity.type
_entity.pdbx_description
1 polymer ?
#
loop_
_entity_poly.entity_id
_entity_poly.type
_entity_poly.pdbx_seq_one_letter_code
_entity_poly.pdbx_strand_id
1 'polypeptide(L)'
;MPRPSLDFDARAASEPLLRTTNAARKHLTGFWDGFVDFAFNDNVLHVAIGLIIAQSFTTLITSLVSSVLLPPLSLLPFLNKNLDEKFAVLRPGPHYGGTLHNHTEVGDGVALDDGAIVLAWGSFLNKLINFIGVGLALYGIAGLYQYFSQDNAIIKHTVRCKYCRKKIFEKARRCVFCTSWQDGREDIRPASISGPIPK
;
A
#
# COMPACT_ATOMS: atom_id res chain seq x y z
N MET A 1 -13.47 -45.66 66.43
CA MET A 1 -13.65 -44.26 65.98
C MET A 1 -13.24 -44.17 64.53
N PRO A 2 -14.12 -43.78 63.59
CA PRO A 2 -13.74 -43.59 62.19
C PRO A 2 -13.02 -42.24 62.02
N ARG A 3 -12.01 -42.18 61.15
CA ARG A 3 -11.30 -40.94 60.81
C ARG A 3 -12.17 -40.08 59.87
N PRO A 4 -12.20 -38.74 60.01
CA PRO A 4 -12.93 -37.89 59.09
C PRO A 4 -12.21 -37.84 57.73
N SER A 5 -12.97 -38.03 56.65
CA SER A 5 -12.49 -38.08 55.27
C SER A 5 -12.20 -36.67 54.73
N LEU A 6 -10.92 -36.28 54.71
CA LEU A 6 -10.42 -35.00 54.19
C LEU A 6 -10.60 -34.81 52.66
N ASP A 7 -11.02 -35.84 51.93
CA ASP A 7 -11.15 -35.80 50.46
C ASP A 7 -12.42 -35.10 49.96
N PHE A 8 -13.44 -34.92 50.82
CA PHE A 8 -14.71 -34.29 50.43
C PHE A 8 -14.60 -32.76 50.38
N ASP A 9 -13.88 -32.15 51.32
CA ASP A 9 -13.73 -30.70 51.42
C ASP A 9 -12.83 -30.12 50.30
N ALA A 10 -11.82 -30.87 49.87
CA ALA A 10 -10.93 -30.46 48.78
C ALA A 10 -11.66 -30.39 47.42
N ARG A 11 -12.63 -31.29 47.18
CA ARG A 11 -13.42 -31.29 45.92
C ARG A 11 -14.42 -30.14 45.88
N ALA A 12 -15.12 -29.88 46.98
CA ALA A 12 -16.09 -28.80 47.10
C ALA A 12 -15.48 -27.40 46.90
N ALA A 13 -14.24 -27.19 47.34
CA ALA A 13 -13.53 -25.92 47.14
C ALA A 13 -13.02 -25.71 45.70
N SER A 14 -12.80 -26.80 44.95
CA SER A 14 -12.21 -26.74 43.59
C SER A 14 -13.23 -26.55 42.46
N GLU A 15 -14.50 -26.91 42.67
CA GLU A 15 -15.59 -26.74 41.68
C GLU A 15 -15.88 -25.30 41.24
N PRO A 16 -15.92 -24.28 42.13
CA PRO A 16 -16.15 -22.90 41.70
C PRO A 16 -14.97 -22.33 40.90
N LEU A 17 -13.73 -22.72 41.23
CA LEU A 17 -12.53 -22.30 40.51
C LEU A 17 -12.45 -22.94 39.11
N LEU A 18 -12.82 -24.21 38.97
CA LEU A 18 -12.85 -24.86 37.65
C LEU A 18 -13.94 -24.28 36.73
N ARG A 19 -15.06 -23.79 37.29
CA ARG A 19 -16.11 -23.13 36.50
C ARG A 19 -15.68 -21.75 36.00
N THR A 20 -14.98 -20.97 36.82
CA THR A 20 -14.49 -19.64 36.40
C THR A 20 -13.38 -19.76 35.35
N THR A 21 -12.46 -20.71 35.49
CA THR A 21 -11.41 -20.95 34.48
C THR A 21 -11.96 -21.45 33.15
N ASN A 22 -12.96 -22.34 33.18
CA ASN A 22 -13.56 -22.88 31.95
C ASN A 22 -14.45 -21.87 31.22
N ALA A 23 -15.18 -21.01 31.95
CA ALA A 23 -15.95 -19.93 31.35
C ALA A 23 -15.04 -18.89 30.68
N ALA A 24 -13.95 -18.49 31.34
CA ALA A 24 -12.95 -17.58 30.77
C ALA A 24 -12.29 -18.17 29.51
N ARG A 25 -11.91 -19.46 29.55
CA ARG A 25 -11.34 -20.17 28.40
C ARG A 25 -12.31 -20.21 27.21
N LYS A 26 -13.59 -20.48 27.43
CA LYS A 26 -14.60 -20.58 26.38
C LYS A 26 -14.91 -19.23 25.72
N HIS A 27 -14.88 -18.14 26.49
CA HIS A 27 -14.99 -16.80 25.92
C HIS A 27 -13.76 -16.45 25.09
N LEU A 28 -12.54 -16.71 25.58
CA LEU A 28 -11.30 -16.43 24.84
C LEU A 28 -11.19 -17.23 23.54
N THR A 29 -11.60 -18.51 23.52
CA THR A 29 -11.63 -19.30 22.27
C THR A 29 -12.69 -18.79 21.32
N GLY A 30 -13.88 -18.42 21.81
CA GLY A 30 -14.94 -17.87 20.95
C GLY A 30 -14.58 -16.53 20.30
N PHE A 31 -13.85 -15.66 21.02
CA PHE A 31 -13.31 -14.42 20.44
C PHE A 31 -12.21 -14.70 19.40
N TRP A 32 -11.35 -15.69 19.64
CA TRP A 32 -10.31 -16.07 18.68
C TRP A 32 -10.89 -16.69 17.41
N ASP A 33 -11.83 -17.62 17.53
CA ASP A 33 -12.50 -18.27 16.40
C ASP A 33 -13.25 -17.22 15.55
N GLY A 34 -13.96 -16.29 16.19
CA GLY A 34 -14.62 -15.17 15.51
C GLY A 34 -13.65 -14.18 14.84
N PHE A 35 -12.46 -13.95 15.42
CA PHE A 35 -11.43 -13.14 14.79
C PHE A 35 -10.81 -13.84 13.57
N VAL A 36 -10.57 -15.15 13.67
CA VAL A 36 -10.05 -15.96 12.58
C VAL A 36 -11.04 -15.99 11.41
N ASP A 37 -12.33 -16.25 11.68
CA ASP A 37 -13.40 -16.17 10.67
C ASP A 37 -13.52 -14.76 10.07
N PHE A 38 -13.32 -13.72 10.88
CA PHE A 38 -13.32 -12.34 10.38
C PHE A 38 -12.14 -12.07 9.44
N ALA A 39 -10.93 -12.48 9.82
CA ALA A 39 -9.70 -12.24 9.07
C ALA A 39 -9.65 -13.02 7.74
N PHE A 40 -10.26 -14.20 7.70
CA PHE A 40 -10.38 -15.01 6.48
C PHE A 40 -11.51 -14.58 5.54
N ASN A 41 -12.26 -13.51 5.87
CA ASN A 41 -13.22 -12.95 4.92
C ASN A 41 -12.49 -12.33 3.71
N ASP A 42 -12.83 -12.79 2.51
CA ASP A 42 -12.25 -12.36 1.24
C ASP A 42 -12.26 -10.83 1.03
N ASN A 43 -13.33 -10.16 1.49
CA ASN A 43 -13.46 -8.71 1.38
C ASN A 43 -12.40 -7.96 2.21
N VAL A 44 -12.12 -8.42 3.43
CA VAL A 44 -11.13 -7.80 4.33
C VAL A 44 -9.71 -8.18 3.88
N LEU A 45 -9.51 -9.43 3.50
CA LEU A 45 -8.23 -9.96 3.07
C LEU A 45 -7.69 -9.24 1.83
N HIS A 46 -8.53 -8.97 0.82
CA HIS A 46 -8.11 -8.24 -0.38
C HIS A 46 -7.63 -6.82 -0.08
N VAL A 47 -8.34 -6.10 0.81
CA VAL A 47 -7.95 -4.75 1.21
C VAL A 47 -6.65 -4.77 2.03
N ALA A 48 -6.52 -5.73 2.96
CA ALA A 48 -5.35 -5.89 3.80
C ALA A 48 -4.09 -6.20 2.97
N ILE A 49 -4.16 -7.15 2.05
CA ILE A 49 -3.06 -7.50 1.15
C ILE A 49 -2.66 -6.28 0.30
N GLY A 50 -3.64 -5.54 -0.23
CA GLY A 50 -3.38 -4.32 -1.00
C GLY A 50 -2.60 -3.28 -0.21
N LEU A 51 -2.94 -3.05 1.06
CA LEU A 51 -2.27 -2.08 1.93
C LEU A 51 -0.83 -2.51 2.29
N ILE A 52 -0.62 -3.79 2.60
CA ILE A 52 0.70 -4.33 2.95
C ILE A 52 1.66 -4.23 1.77
N ILE A 53 1.20 -4.59 0.56
CA ILE A 53 1.98 -4.47 -0.67
C ILE A 53 2.29 -3.01 -0.97
N ALA A 54 1.29 -2.11 -0.83
CA ALA A 54 1.48 -0.69 -1.07
C ALA A 54 2.52 -0.05 -0.14
N GLN A 55 2.48 -0.37 1.16
CA GLN A 55 3.48 0.12 2.12
C GLN A 55 4.88 -0.39 1.78
N SER A 56 5.01 -1.71 1.59
CA SER A 56 6.31 -2.33 1.32
C SER A 56 6.94 -1.79 0.03
N PHE A 57 6.13 -1.62 -1.01
CA PHE A 57 6.57 -1.06 -2.28
C PHE A 57 7.00 0.41 -2.14
N THR A 58 6.25 1.21 -1.39
CA THR A 58 6.61 2.62 -1.12
C THR A 58 7.98 2.69 -0.42
N THR A 59 8.21 1.89 0.62
CA THR A 59 9.49 1.84 1.34
C THR A 59 10.65 1.40 0.43
N LEU A 60 10.44 0.41 -0.44
CA LEU A 60 11.46 -0.02 -1.39
C LEU A 60 11.86 1.10 -2.36
N ILE A 61 10.89 1.85 -2.88
CA ILE A 61 11.18 2.96 -3.79
C ILE A 61 11.87 4.09 -3.04
N THR A 62 11.40 4.45 -1.84
CA THR A 62 12.08 5.46 -1.01
C THR A 62 13.53 5.06 -0.74
N SER A 63 13.77 3.79 -0.39
CA SER A 63 15.13 3.28 -0.19
C SER A 63 15.99 3.35 -1.44
N LEU A 64 15.44 3.01 -2.61
CA LEU A 64 16.14 3.13 -3.89
C LEU A 64 16.46 4.59 -4.23
N VAL A 65 15.53 5.51 -4.03
CA VAL A 65 15.75 6.94 -4.26
C VAL A 65 16.84 7.46 -3.32
N SER A 66 16.71 7.18 -2.02
CA SER A 66 17.66 7.67 -1.03
C SER A 66 19.05 7.04 -1.14
N SER A 67 19.16 5.79 -1.57
CA SER A 67 20.43 5.06 -1.62
C SER A 67 21.12 5.08 -2.98
N VAL A 68 20.36 5.24 -4.08
CA VAL A 68 20.89 5.14 -5.45
C VAL A 68 20.80 6.48 -6.19
N LEU A 69 19.74 7.27 -6.00
CA LEU A 69 19.58 8.56 -6.68
C LEU A 69 20.22 9.73 -5.91
N LEU A 70 20.12 9.77 -4.59
CA LEU A 70 20.71 10.86 -3.80
C LEU A 70 22.24 10.94 -3.88
N PRO A 71 23.03 9.84 -3.89
CA PRO A 71 24.50 9.97 -3.96
C PRO A 71 25.00 10.61 -5.27
N PRO A 72 24.50 10.25 -6.47
CA PRO A 72 24.81 10.96 -7.71
C PRO A 72 24.26 12.39 -7.76
N LEU A 73 23.06 12.64 -7.23
CA LEU A 73 22.52 14.01 -7.14
C LEU A 73 23.34 14.89 -6.18
N SER A 74 23.89 14.30 -5.12
CA SER A 74 24.72 14.98 -4.12
C SER A 74 26.11 15.37 -4.65
N LEU A 75 26.54 14.81 -5.79
CA LEU A 75 27.77 15.21 -6.48
C LEU A 75 27.56 16.44 -7.39
N LEU A 76 26.32 16.86 -7.61
CA LEU A 76 26.04 18.04 -8.42
C LEU A 76 26.28 19.32 -7.58
N PRO A 77 27.08 20.28 -8.09
CA PRO A 77 27.51 21.46 -7.33
C PRO A 77 26.36 22.42 -6.96
N PHE A 78 25.19 22.30 -7.60
CA PHE A 78 24.02 23.10 -7.28
C PHE A 78 23.17 22.55 -6.13
N LEU A 79 23.36 21.27 -5.74
CA LEU A 79 22.52 20.56 -4.77
C LEU A 79 23.41 19.95 -3.69
N ASN A 80 23.99 20.82 -2.87
CA ASN A 80 24.97 20.48 -1.85
C ASN A 80 24.39 19.56 -0.77
N LYS A 81 25.16 18.60 -0.26
CA LYS A 81 24.71 17.49 0.62
C LYS A 81 24.01 17.91 1.94
N ASN A 82 24.08 19.18 2.30
CA ASN A 82 23.54 19.76 3.53
C ASN A 82 22.29 20.60 3.26
N LEU A 83 21.32 20.06 2.51
CA LEU A 83 20.01 20.71 2.39
C LEU A 83 19.25 20.61 3.71
N ASP A 84 19.20 19.44 4.37
CA ASP A 84 18.50 19.26 5.65
C ASP A 84 19.00 20.23 6.75
N GLU A 85 20.28 20.58 6.73
CA GLU A 85 20.92 21.47 7.70
C GLU A 85 20.78 22.96 7.35
N LYS A 86 20.12 23.32 6.24
CA LYS A 86 19.83 24.73 5.93
C LYS A 86 18.59 25.17 6.70
N PHE A 87 18.85 25.76 7.86
CA PHE A 87 17.85 26.45 8.66
C PHE A 87 18.08 27.97 8.63
N ALA A 88 17.00 28.72 8.46
CA ALA A 88 17.01 30.17 8.60
C ALA A 88 16.51 30.54 10.01
N VAL A 89 17.40 31.06 10.84
CA VAL A 89 17.03 31.58 12.17
C VAL A 89 16.36 32.95 11.98
N LEU A 90 15.06 33.04 12.20
CA LEU A 90 14.33 34.31 12.06
C LEU A 90 14.46 35.20 13.30
N ARG A 91 14.71 34.60 14.47
CA ARG A 91 14.95 35.32 15.72
C ARG A 91 15.98 34.56 16.57
N PRO A 92 17.14 35.16 16.89
CA PRO A 92 18.12 34.52 17.77
C PRO A 92 17.62 34.50 19.21
N GLY A 93 17.79 33.36 19.89
CA GLY A 93 17.52 33.21 21.31
C GLY A 93 18.58 33.90 22.19
N PRO A 94 18.33 34.07 23.51
CA PRO A 94 19.19 34.82 24.43
C PRO A 94 20.63 34.32 24.57
N HIS A 95 20.91 33.07 24.19
CA HIS A 95 22.22 32.41 24.32
C HIS A 95 22.94 32.16 22.97
N TYR A 96 22.83 33.08 22.01
CA TYR A 96 23.46 32.98 20.68
C TYR A 96 25.00 33.13 20.68
N GLY A 97 25.64 33.27 21.85
CA GLY A 97 27.02 33.76 21.98
C GLY A 97 28.07 32.80 22.56
N GLY A 98 27.78 31.50 22.69
CA GLY A 98 28.73 30.53 23.23
C GLY A 98 29.17 29.52 22.18
N THR A 99 30.38 29.67 21.65
CA THR A 99 31.14 28.67 20.86
C THR A 99 30.30 27.83 19.90
N LEU A 100 30.27 28.31 18.65
CA LEU A 100 29.78 27.67 17.44
C LEU A 100 30.35 26.24 17.28
N HIS A 101 29.77 25.27 17.99
CA HIS A 101 29.82 23.89 17.58
C HIS A 101 28.88 23.77 16.39
N ASN A 102 29.47 23.37 15.27
CA ASN A 102 28.84 22.93 14.03
C ASN A 102 27.33 22.74 14.15
N HIS A 103 26.62 23.67 13.54
CA HIS A 103 25.19 23.72 13.22
C HIS A 103 24.62 22.49 12.47
N THR A 104 25.10 21.28 12.72
CA THR A 104 24.62 20.07 12.03
C THR A 104 23.52 19.33 12.79
N GLU A 105 23.14 19.77 13.99
CA GLU A 105 22.10 19.10 14.78
C GLU A 105 21.16 20.09 15.48
N VAL A 106 20.63 21.08 14.76
CA VAL A 106 19.41 21.76 15.22
C VAL A 106 18.22 20.94 14.73
N GLY A 107 18.04 19.76 15.34
CA GLY A 107 16.78 19.05 15.27
C GLY A 107 15.69 19.95 15.84
N ASP A 108 14.50 19.92 15.22
CA ASP A 108 13.35 20.78 15.51
C ASP A 108 13.02 20.93 17.01
N GLY A 109 13.46 20.01 17.87
CA GLY A 109 13.30 20.06 19.33
C GLY A 109 14.23 21.03 20.09
N VAL A 110 15.49 21.23 19.67
CA VAL A 110 16.47 21.99 20.47
C VAL A 110 16.30 23.51 20.32
N ALA A 111 15.86 23.99 19.15
CA ALA A 111 15.62 25.42 18.92
C ALA A 111 14.33 25.95 19.57
N LEU A 112 13.33 25.07 19.77
CA LEU A 112 12.07 25.43 20.42
C LEU A 112 12.25 25.65 21.92
N ASP A 113 13.11 24.85 22.56
CA ASP A 113 13.41 24.96 23.99
C ASP A 113 14.18 26.26 24.34
N ASP A 114 14.96 26.80 23.39
CA ASP A 114 15.67 28.08 23.50
C ASP A 114 14.82 29.31 23.06
N GLY A 115 13.56 29.10 22.66
CA GLY A 115 12.66 30.17 22.20
C GLY A 115 13.05 30.79 20.85
N ALA A 116 13.90 30.11 20.08
CA ALA A 116 14.30 30.54 18.74
C ALA A 116 13.30 30.04 17.70
N ILE A 117 12.73 30.96 16.92
CA ILE A 117 11.87 30.61 15.79
C ILE A 117 12.78 30.34 14.59
N VAL A 118 12.93 29.06 14.27
CA VAL A 118 13.79 28.58 13.18
C VAL A 118 12.91 28.02 12.05
N LEU A 119 13.11 28.51 10.83
CA LEU A 119 12.50 27.93 9.63
C LEU A 119 13.47 26.93 9.01
N ALA A 120 13.26 25.64 9.28
CA ALA A 120 13.99 24.53 8.67
C ALA A 120 13.45 24.22 7.25
N TRP A 121 13.71 25.10 6.28
CA TRP A 121 13.31 24.86 4.87
C TRP A 121 14.08 23.68 4.24
N GLY A 122 15.23 23.33 4.82
CA GLY A 122 16.05 22.20 4.44
C GLY A 122 15.33 20.86 4.39
N SER A 123 14.67 20.49 5.49
CA SER A 123 13.94 19.23 5.64
C SER A 123 12.73 19.14 4.71
N PHE A 124 12.09 20.27 4.42
CA PHE A 124 11.02 20.35 3.44
C PHE A 124 11.52 20.09 2.02
N LEU A 125 12.64 20.72 1.63
CA LEU A 125 13.19 20.57 0.29
C LEU A 125 13.75 19.16 0.05
N ASN A 126 14.33 18.54 1.08
CA ASN A 126 14.72 17.13 1.04
C ASN A 126 13.50 16.21 0.82
N LYS A 127 12.41 16.41 1.57
CA LYS A 127 11.15 15.66 1.36
C LYS A 127 10.59 15.87 -0.05
N LEU A 128 10.67 17.08 -0.59
CA LEU A 128 10.22 17.39 -1.95
C LEU A 128 11.07 16.70 -3.03
N ILE A 129 12.40 16.71 -2.88
CA ILE A 129 13.32 16.03 -3.79
C ILE A 129 13.09 14.51 -3.75
N ASN A 130 12.89 13.95 -2.55
CA ASN A 130 12.54 12.53 -2.41
C ASN A 130 11.20 12.21 -3.11
N PHE A 131 10.18 13.06 -2.98
CA PHE A 131 8.90 12.88 -3.67
C PHE A 131 9.06 12.87 -5.20
N ILE A 132 9.79 13.84 -5.74
CA ILE A 132 10.06 13.93 -7.19
C ILE A 132 10.92 12.74 -7.65
N GLY A 133 11.91 12.34 -6.85
CA GLY A 133 12.77 11.19 -7.10
C GLY A 133 12.00 9.87 -7.15
N VAL A 134 11.04 9.66 -6.25
CA VAL A 134 10.13 8.48 -6.25
C VAL A 134 9.33 8.43 -7.55
N GLY A 135 8.77 9.57 -7.99
CA GLY A 135 8.03 9.64 -9.26
C GLY A 135 8.89 9.33 -10.48
N LEU A 136 10.11 9.88 -10.54
CA LEU A 136 11.09 9.61 -11.59
C LEU A 136 11.58 8.16 -11.58
N ALA A 137 11.80 7.57 -10.40
CA ALA A 137 12.21 6.18 -10.27
C ALA A 137 11.12 5.22 -10.76
N LEU A 138 9.85 5.47 -10.40
CA LEU A 138 8.70 4.70 -10.90
C LEU A 138 8.57 4.80 -12.42
N TYR A 139 8.73 6.00 -12.98
CA TYR A 139 8.75 6.19 -14.42
C TYR A 139 9.92 5.46 -15.09
N GLY A 140 11.11 5.52 -14.49
CA GLY A 140 12.30 4.82 -14.98
C GLY A 140 12.12 3.31 -15.01
N ILE A 141 11.56 2.72 -13.95
CA ILE A 141 11.25 1.27 -13.89
C ILE A 141 10.18 0.90 -14.92
N ALA A 142 9.12 1.69 -15.04
CA ALA A 142 8.07 1.46 -16.05
C ALA A 142 8.63 1.55 -17.48
N GLY A 143 9.51 2.52 -17.74
CA GLY A 143 10.21 2.67 -19.02
C GLY A 143 11.18 1.52 -19.29
N LEU A 144 11.92 1.08 -18.27
CA LEU A 144 12.81 -0.08 -18.37
C LEU A 144 12.04 -1.36 -18.67
N TYR A 145 10.91 -1.55 -17.99
CA TYR A 145 10.01 -2.67 -18.27
C TYR A 145 9.43 -2.58 -19.69
N GLN A 146 9.01 -1.40 -20.15
CA GLN A 146 8.53 -1.20 -21.52
C GLN A 146 9.63 -1.46 -22.57
N TYR A 147 10.88 -1.15 -22.25
CA TYR A 147 12.04 -1.39 -23.10
C TYR A 147 12.41 -2.88 -23.16
N PHE A 148 12.43 -3.58 -22.03
CA PHE A 148 12.76 -5.01 -21.98
C PHE A 148 11.60 -5.93 -22.39
N SER A 149 10.36 -5.51 -22.13
CA SER A 149 9.15 -6.30 -22.36
C SER A 149 8.41 -5.77 -23.59
N GLN A 150 9.05 -5.84 -24.75
CA GLN A 150 8.46 -5.40 -26.02
C GLN A 150 7.38 -6.37 -26.56
N ASP A 151 7.18 -7.53 -25.92
CA ASP A 151 6.26 -8.58 -26.39
C ASP A 151 5.01 -8.82 -25.53
N ASN A 152 4.83 -8.14 -24.40
CA ASN A 152 3.64 -8.30 -23.56
C ASN A 152 2.82 -7.03 -23.54
N ALA A 153 2.05 -6.81 -24.61
CA ALA A 153 0.87 -5.96 -24.56
C ALA A 153 -0.12 -6.55 -23.53
N ILE A 154 0.09 -6.22 -22.26
CA ILE A 154 -0.88 -6.36 -21.17
C ILE A 154 -2.10 -5.47 -21.39
N ILE A 155 -2.08 -4.66 -22.45
CA ILE A 155 -3.25 -4.07 -23.08
C ILE A 155 -3.65 -5.00 -24.22
N LYS A 156 -4.39 -6.06 -23.91
CA LYS A 156 -5.11 -6.80 -24.95
C LYS A 156 -6.02 -5.80 -25.65
N HIS A 157 -5.82 -5.54 -26.94
CA HIS A 157 -6.69 -4.66 -27.69
C HIS A 157 -8.13 -5.15 -27.57
N THR A 158 -9.01 -4.28 -27.06
CA THR A 158 -10.43 -4.58 -26.91
C THR A 158 -11.20 -3.93 -28.04
N VAL A 159 -11.94 -4.71 -28.80
CA VAL A 159 -12.86 -4.23 -29.82
C VAL A 159 -14.28 -4.21 -29.26
N ARG A 160 -15.16 -3.35 -29.81
CA ARG A 160 -16.58 -3.41 -29.45
C ARG A 160 -17.27 -4.49 -30.28
N CYS A 161 -18.03 -5.35 -29.63
CA CYS A 161 -18.86 -6.32 -30.33
C CYS A 161 -19.93 -5.61 -31.18
N LYS A 162 -20.13 -6.07 -32.42
CA LYS A 162 -21.10 -5.49 -33.38
C LYS A 162 -22.55 -5.52 -32.87
N TYR A 163 -22.93 -6.55 -32.14
CA TYR A 163 -24.31 -6.79 -31.70
C TYR A 163 -24.61 -6.14 -30.33
N CYS A 164 -23.88 -6.54 -29.28
CA CYS A 164 -24.16 -6.08 -27.91
C CYS A 164 -23.40 -4.81 -27.48
N ARG A 165 -22.49 -4.30 -28.31
CA ARG A 165 -21.62 -3.12 -28.05
C ARG A 165 -20.74 -3.20 -26.80
N LYS A 166 -20.70 -4.33 -26.09
CA LYS A 166 -19.77 -4.57 -24.99
C LYS A 166 -18.35 -4.76 -25.54
N LYS A 167 -17.34 -4.37 -24.75
CA LYS A 167 -15.93 -4.53 -25.09
C LYS A 167 -15.53 -6.01 -24.96
N ILE A 168 -14.91 -6.56 -25.99
CA ILE A 168 -14.43 -7.94 -26.06
C ILE A 168 -12.97 -7.96 -26.51
N PHE A 169 -12.27 -9.08 -26.31
CA PHE A 169 -10.92 -9.25 -26.83
C PHE A 169 -10.90 -9.29 -28.35
N GLU A 170 -9.91 -8.65 -28.98
CA GLU A 170 -9.75 -8.62 -30.44
C GLU A 170 -9.69 -10.03 -31.06
N LYS A 171 -9.01 -10.99 -30.41
CA LYS A 171 -8.88 -12.37 -30.90
C LYS A 171 -10.06 -13.29 -30.51
N ALA A 172 -11.14 -12.76 -29.93
CA ALA A 172 -12.28 -13.57 -29.52
C ALA A 172 -13.19 -13.90 -30.71
N ARG A 173 -13.28 -15.20 -31.08
CA ARG A 173 -14.18 -15.67 -32.15
C ARG A 173 -15.67 -15.52 -31.80
N ARG A 174 -16.00 -15.58 -30.51
CA ARG A 174 -17.37 -15.52 -29.99
C ARG A 174 -17.46 -14.52 -28.84
N CYS A 175 -18.52 -13.72 -28.80
CA CYS A 175 -18.76 -12.80 -27.70
C CYS A 175 -19.11 -13.55 -26.42
N VAL A 176 -18.47 -13.24 -25.30
CA VAL A 176 -18.83 -13.82 -23.98
C VAL A 176 -20.20 -13.35 -23.50
N PHE A 177 -20.62 -12.14 -23.88
CA PHE A 177 -21.84 -11.53 -23.35
C PHE A 177 -23.11 -11.87 -24.14
N CYS A 178 -23.04 -11.84 -25.48
CA CYS A 178 -24.20 -12.12 -26.34
C CYS A 178 -24.07 -13.42 -27.12
N THR A 179 -22.98 -14.16 -26.95
CA THR A 179 -22.71 -15.43 -27.66
C THR A 179 -22.74 -15.35 -29.18
N SER A 180 -22.72 -14.14 -29.74
CA SER A 180 -22.69 -13.90 -31.17
C SER A 180 -21.28 -14.10 -31.73
N TRP A 181 -21.18 -14.53 -32.97
CA TRP A 181 -19.94 -14.69 -33.73
C TRP A 181 -19.44 -13.34 -34.23
N GLN A 182 -18.17 -13.01 -34.01
CA GLN A 182 -17.60 -11.75 -34.55
C GLN A 182 -17.24 -11.84 -36.03
N ASP A 183 -17.15 -13.07 -36.56
CA ASP A 183 -16.80 -13.39 -37.95
C ASP A 183 -17.89 -12.97 -38.98
N GLY A 184 -19.03 -12.39 -38.56
CA GLY A 184 -20.08 -11.87 -39.44
C GLY A 184 -21.01 -12.92 -40.06
N ARG A 185 -20.85 -14.19 -39.69
CA ARG A 185 -21.64 -15.31 -40.23
C ARG A 185 -23.14 -15.25 -39.91
N GLU A 186 -23.51 -14.48 -38.89
CA GLU A 186 -24.90 -14.28 -38.46
C GLU A 186 -25.62 -13.20 -39.30
N ASP A 187 -24.85 -12.36 -39.99
CA ASP A 187 -25.39 -11.34 -40.90
C ASP A 187 -25.75 -11.95 -42.28
N ILE A 188 -25.30 -13.18 -42.53
CA ILE A 188 -25.58 -13.92 -43.76
C ILE A 188 -27.03 -14.43 -43.69
N ARG A 189 -27.97 -13.69 -44.30
CA ARG A 189 -29.33 -14.19 -44.50
C ARG A 189 -29.29 -15.47 -45.34
N PRO A 190 -29.86 -16.59 -44.88
CA PRO A 190 -30.03 -17.75 -45.73
C PRO A 190 -30.94 -17.37 -46.91
N ALA A 191 -30.61 -17.87 -48.10
CA ALA A 191 -31.29 -17.52 -49.36
C ALA A 191 -32.81 -17.75 -49.34
N SER A 192 -33.33 -18.53 -48.37
CA SER A 192 -34.76 -18.76 -48.16
C SER A 192 -35.54 -17.57 -47.59
N ILE A 193 -34.89 -16.48 -47.15
CA ILE A 193 -35.53 -15.32 -46.50
C ILE A 193 -35.32 -14.04 -47.32
N SER A 194 -35.40 -14.11 -48.65
CA SER A 194 -35.32 -12.96 -49.55
C SER A 194 -36.64 -12.18 -49.61
N GLY A 195 -37.12 -11.70 -48.45
CA GLY A 195 -38.20 -10.72 -48.37
C GLY A 195 -37.65 -9.30 -48.19
N PRO A 196 -38.37 -8.25 -48.61
CA PRO A 196 -37.97 -6.87 -48.34
C PRO A 196 -37.88 -6.63 -46.82
N ILE A 197 -36.83 -5.93 -46.41
CA ILE A 197 -36.59 -5.56 -45.00
C ILE A 197 -37.71 -4.60 -44.58
N PRO A 198 -38.49 -4.86 -43.52
CA PRO A 198 -39.40 -3.87 -42.98
C PRO A 198 -38.58 -2.65 -42.55
N LYS A 199 -38.91 -1.49 -43.13
CA LYS A 199 -38.26 -0.20 -42.83
C LYS A 199 -38.54 0.24 -41.40
#